data_AF-A0A7R9LLB7-F1
#
_entry.id   AF-A0A7R9LLB7-F1
#
_cell.length_a   1.000
_cell.length_b   1.000
_cell.length_c   1.000
_cell.angle_alpha   90.00
_cell.angle_beta   90.00
_cell.angle_gamma   90.00
#
_symmetry.space_group_name_H-M   'P 1'
#
loop_
_entity.id
_entity.type
_entity.pdbx_description
1 polymer ?
#
loop_
_entity_poly.entity_id
_entity_poly.type
_entity_poly.pdbx_seq_one_letter_code
_entity_poly.pdbx_strand_id
1 'polypeptide(L)'
;VHVVREFCRVPPAPVGGERECSDWGPGGRFKVCRIKCNQGLQFSQPIPKFYVCGAEGFWRPNDDTDKPLVFPSCAPKHLAQRIFRLVINIPSSVVCSDSGKKILTSRVTESLLRIDRTWKICSDQSRGACKGLGVNVKCTKQQNISRRSKRQSSGEQSQDDMDVYSVEIGFPANIDPIVNVNSQEKDSLESIIRRAVVESAIFDVRDTLPNVSPDLRSLRLITEYACPPGQVVMADSCVECGVGTYYDEPTQSCAKCPIGTYQNELGQLACKKCALIGERQGVTITAGSRAAEDCRERCNAGTYFDTAHNSCRPCGYGHYQPAEGSFTCISCGTGLTTRSQEAIARHECRPECMAGFQLSSNGNCEACPIGHYRTRGQPSCEPCPQGFTTGSMGASTPTQCNLEICSVGHYLNVTVDECVPCPKGTYMDVEQRDHSCQSCPPNSTTDGLGHTSQDQCSNPCIINDKMELCPPNSQCEAPSGSGEDFRCVCKDGFKEIMTAAE
;
A
#
# COMPACT_ATOMS: atom_id res chain seq x y z
N VAL A 1 23.86 15.55 9.10
CA VAL A 1 23.38 16.53 8.09
C VAL A 1 23.77 16.00 6.71
N HIS A 2 22.84 15.40 5.97
CA HIS A 2 23.11 14.99 4.59
C HIS A 2 23.04 16.22 3.70
N VAL A 3 24.19 16.66 3.20
CA VAL A 3 24.28 17.77 2.24
C VAL A 3 24.00 17.21 0.86
N VAL A 4 22.74 17.26 0.43
CA VAL A 4 22.34 16.85 -0.93
C VAL A 4 22.72 17.97 -1.89
N ARG A 5 23.48 17.66 -2.95
CA ARG A 5 23.94 18.64 -3.97
C ARG A 5 22.80 19.33 -4.73
N GLU A 6 21.69 18.62 -4.92
CA GLU A 6 20.46 19.17 -5.48
C GLU A 6 19.30 18.89 -4.54
N PHE A 7 18.78 19.97 -3.97
CA PHE A 7 17.79 19.93 -2.92
C PHE A 7 16.36 19.60 -3.42
N CYS A 8 16.07 19.95 -4.67
CA CYS A 8 14.78 19.73 -5.33
C CYS A 8 15.01 19.12 -6.71
N ARG A 9 15.04 17.78 -6.79
CA ARG A 9 15.13 17.12 -8.09
C ARG A 9 13.89 17.41 -8.89
N VAL A 10 14.11 17.84 -10.11
CA VAL A 10 13.12 18.42 -10.99
C VAL A 10 12.34 17.31 -11.72
N PRO A 11 11.00 17.23 -11.61
CA PRO A 11 10.23 16.17 -12.26
C PRO A 11 10.25 16.30 -13.80
N PRO A 12 10.17 15.17 -14.52
CA PRO A 12 10.10 15.18 -15.98
C PRO A 12 8.86 15.93 -16.46
N ALA A 13 8.92 16.51 -17.67
CA ALA A 13 7.79 17.22 -18.26
C ALA A 13 6.56 16.30 -18.44
N PRO A 14 5.33 16.85 -18.43
CA PRO A 14 4.13 16.07 -18.71
C PRO A 14 4.20 15.47 -20.13
N VAL A 15 3.67 14.25 -20.28
CA VAL A 15 3.55 13.62 -21.60
C VAL A 15 2.58 14.45 -22.46
N GLY A 16 3.01 14.86 -23.66
CA GLY A 16 2.22 15.73 -24.53
C GLY A 16 2.18 17.20 -24.08
N GLY A 17 3.13 17.63 -23.23
CA GLY A 17 3.20 19.00 -22.77
C GLY A 17 4.61 19.47 -22.47
N GLU A 18 4.69 20.70 -21.98
CA GLU A 18 5.91 21.37 -21.60
C GLU A 18 5.85 21.75 -20.12
N ARG A 19 7.01 21.82 -19.49
CA ARG A 19 7.16 22.38 -18.15
C ARG A 19 8.11 23.57 -18.20
N GLU A 20 7.80 24.61 -17.45
CA GLU A 20 8.63 25.78 -17.29
C GLU A 20 8.91 25.96 -15.80
N CYS A 21 10.19 26.02 -15.42
CA CYS A 21 10.55 26.15 -14.02
C CYS A 21 11.67 27.15 -13.80
N SER A 22 11.57 27.81 -12.66
CA SER A 22 12.49 28.84 -12.22
C SER A 22 12.84 28.66 -10.75
N ASP A 23 13.98 29.22 -10.38
CA ASP A 23 14.41 29.30 -8.99
C ASP A 23 13.73 30.50 -8.32
N TRP A 24 13.40 30.36 -7.03
CA TRP A 24 12.77 31.42 -6.25
C TRP A 24 13.19 31.37 -4.78
N GLY A 25 12.86 32.44 -4.05
CA GLY A 25 13.20 32.59 -2.63
C GLY A 25 14.67 32.98 -2.37
N PRO A 26 15.04 33.18 -1.09
CA PRO A 26 16.37 33.63 -0.71
C PRO A 26 17.44 32.61 -1.12
N GLY A 27 18.40 33.07 -1.94
CA GLY A 27 19.50 32.25 -2.44
C GLY A 27 19.16 31.28 -3.58
N GLY A 28 17.98 31.40 -4.21
CA GLY A 28 17.59 30.58 -5.38
C GLY A 28 17.47 29.08 -5.07
N ARG A 29 17.25 28.73 -3.80
CA ARG A 29 17.27 27.33 -3.33
C ARG A 29 15.94 26.60 -3.55
N PHE A 30 14.85 27.33 -3.73
CA PHE A 30 13.52 26.76 -3.96
C PHE A 30 13.21 26.77 -5.45
N LYS A 31 12.37 25.83 -5.88
CA LYS A 31 11.96 25.72 -7.28
C LYS A 31 10.47 25.88 -7.41
N VAL A 32 10.05 26.55 -8.48
CA VAL A 32 8.65 26.68 -8.88
C VAL A 32 8.52 26.24 -10.32
N CYS A 33 7.44 25.51 -10.60
CA CYS A 33 7.16 24.94 -11.90
C CYS A 33 5.73 25.23 -12.35
N ARG A 34 5.58 25.46 -13.65
CA ARG A 34 4.31 25.54 -14.36
C ARG A 34 4.31 24.49 -15.45
N ILE A 35 3.15 23.92 -15.72
CA ILE A 35 2.97 22.93 -16.78
C ILE A 35 1.90 23.42 -17.76
N LYS A 36 2.07 23.09 -19.03
CA LYS A 36 1.09 23.38 -20.09
C LYS A 36 1.06 22.22 -21.07
N CYS A 37 -0.09 22.00 -21.70
CA CYS A 37 -0.21 21.05 -22.80
C CYS A 37 0.16 21.68 -24.13
N ASN A 38 0.61 20.84 -25.06
CA ASN A 38 0.86 21.27 -26.44
C ASN A 38 -0.47 21.59 -27.15
N GLN A 39 -0.40 22.27 -28.29
CA GLN A 39 -1.59 22.65 -29.05
C GLN A 39 -2.45 21.43 -29.41
N GLY A 40 -3.77 21.54 -29.21
CA GLY A 40 -4.73 20.45 -29.44
C GLY A 40 -4.84 19.43 -28.31
N LEU A 41 -4.05 19.58 -27.23
CA LEU A 41 -4.11 18.72 -26.05
C LEU A 41 -4.55 19.51 -24.81
N GLN A 42 -5.07 18.80 -23.81
CA GLN A 42 -5.49 19.37 -22.51
C GLN A 42 -5.33 18.34 -21.40
N PHE A 43 -5.25 18.81 -20.15
CA PHE A 43 -5.25 17.93 -18.99
C PHE A 43 -6.67 17.43 -18.71
N SER A 44 -6.82 16.14 -18.42
CA SER A 44 -8.08 15.50 -18.02
C SER A 44 -8.37 15.63 -16.52
N GLN A 45 -7.74 16.59 -15.85
CA GLN A 45 -7.97 16.93 -14.46
C GLN A 45 -7.65 18.40 -14.23
N PRO A 46 -8.27 19.04 -13.23
CA PRO A 46 -7.84 20.36 -12.79
C PRO A 46 -6.39 20.30 -12.30
N ILE A 47 -5.60 21.28 -12.70
CA ILE A 47 -4.20 21.42 -12.28
C ILE A 47 -4.00 22.70 -11.46
N PRO A 48 -3.10 22.69 -10.45
CA PRO A 48 -2.70 23.89 -9.76
C PRO A 48 -1.96 24.84 -10.71
N LYS A 49 -2.01 26.15 -10.42
CA LYS A 49 -1.30 27.16 -11.20
C LYS A 49 0.22 27.01 -11.13
N PHE A 50 0.72 26.53 -9.99
CA PHE A 50 2.15 26.38 -9.70
C PHE A 50 2.40 25.12 -8.86
N TYR A 51 3.51 24.47 -9.12
CA TYR A 51 4.09 23.41 -8.30
C TYR A 51 5.35 23.95 -7.64
N VAL A 52 5.52 23.72 -6.34
CA VAL A 52 6.64 24.30 -5.57
C VAL A 52 7.40 23.23 -4.82
N CYS A 53 8.73 23.36 -4.80
CA CYS A 53 9.60 22.59 -3.92
C CYS A 53 10.35 23.56 -3.00
N GLY A 54 10.03 23.48 -1.70
CA GLY A 54 10.58 24.33 -0.64
C GLY A 54 11.56 23.56 0.23
N ALA A 55 11.97 24.16 1.37
CA ALA A 55 13.03 23.72 2.32
C ALA A 55 12.91 22.30 2.92
N GLU A 56 11.89 21.53 2.53
CA GLU A 56 11.71 20.13 2.89
C GLU A 56 12.17 19.16 1.79
N GLY A 57 12.38 19.63 0.55
CA GLY A 57 12.96 18.85 -0.55
C GLY A 57 11.95 18.04 -1.38
N PHE A 58 10.66 18.17 -1.09
CA PHE A 58 9.58 17.54 -1.87
C PHE A 58 8.69 18.58 -2.56
N TRP A 59 8.06 18.15 -3.67
CA TRP A 59 7.18 19.00 -4.47
C TRP A 59 5.76 19.01 -3.92
N ARG A 60 5.07 20.15 -4.03
CA ARG A 60 3.66 20.33 -3.68
C ARG A 60 2.87 20.92 -4.86
N PRO A 61 1.58 20.57 -5.04
CA PRO A 61 0.87 19.53 -4.28
C PRO A 61 1.35 18.12 -4.64
N ASN A 62 1.48 17.27 -3.63
CA ASN A 62 1.78 15.84 -3.78
C ASN A 62 1.07 15.09 -2.66
N ASP A 63 0.33 14.04 -3.03
CA ASP A 63 -0.51 13.27 -2.09
C ASP A 63 0.35 12.43 -1.13
N ASP A 64 1.56 12.06 -1.56
CA ASP A 64 2.49 11.21 -0.83
C ASP A 64 3.91 11.79 -0.94
N THR A 65 4.41 12.40 0.15
CA THR A 65 5.71 13.07 0.19
C THR A 65 6.90 12.14 0.02
N ASP A 66 6.71 10.85 0.26
CA ASP A 66 7.76 9.83 0.14
C ASP A 66 7.92 9.34 -1.31
N LYS A 67 7.02 9.75 -2.20
CA LYS A 67 7.02 9.38 -3.62
C LYS A 67 7.37 10.57 -4.51
N PRO A 68 8.07 10.32 -5.64
CA PRO A 68 8.37 11.37 -6.61
C PRO A 68 7.08 11.92 -7.24
N LEU A 69 6.99 13.25 -7.36
CA LEU A 69 5.89 13.89 -8.05
C LEU A 69 5.93 13.55 -9.55
N VAL A 70 4.80 13.08 -10.09
CA VAL A 70 4.59 12.87 -11.52
C VAL A 70 3.51 13.84 -12.00
N PHE A 71 3.83 14.71 -12.95
CA PHE A 71 2.84 15.61 -13.54
C PHE A 71 1.79 14.84 -14.33
N PRO A 72 0.52 15.29 -14.35
CA PRO A 72 -0.51 14.68 -15.17
C PRO A 72 -0.12 14.72 -16.66
N SER A 73 -0.57 13.74 -17.43
CA SER A 73 -0.37 13.71 -18.89
C SER A 73 -1.43 14.54 -19.60
N CYS A 74 -1.06 15.09 -20.75
CA CYS A 74 -1.99 15.72 -21.68
C CYS A 74 -2.61 14.68 -22.60
N ALA A 75 -3.87 14.89 -22.97
CA ALA A 75 -4.61 14.04 -23.91
C ALA A 75 -5.32 14.90 -24.97
N PRO A 76 -5.70 14.32 -26.12
CA PRO A 76 -6.46 15.01 -27.15
C PRO A 76 -7.75 15.60 -26.60
N LYS A 77 -8.08 16.80 -27.07
CA LYS A 77 -9.33 17.48 -26.73
C LYS A 77 -10.23 17.62 -27.95
N HIS A 78 -11.52 17.42 -27.74
CA HIS A 78 -12.57 17.60 -28.74
C HIS A 78 -13.71 18.43 -28.15
N LEU A 79 -14.55 19.03 -29.00
CA LEU A 79 -15.71 19.79 -28.50
C LEU A 79 -16.69 18.84 -27.81
N ALA A 80 -17.14 19.21 -26.61
CA ALA A 80 -18.08 18.40 -25.88
C ALA A 80 -19.50 18.52 -26.44
N GLN A 81 -20.29 17.44 -26.33
CA GLN A 81 -21.70 17.50 -26.68
C GLN A 81 -22.41 18.32 -25.62
N ARG A 82 -22.96 19.46 -26.02
CA ARG A 82 -23.81 20.28 -25.16
C ARG A 82 -25.11 19.53 -24.88
N ILE A 83 -25.48 19.41 -23.61
CA ILE A 83 -26.79 18.93 -23.16
C ILE A 83 -27.52 20.10 -22.55
N PHE A 84 -28.71 20.39 -23.07
CA PHE A 84 -29.58 21.38 -22.49
C PHE A 84 -30.60 20.72 -21.59
N ARG A 85 -30.70 21.19 -20.36
CA ARG A 85 -31.71 20.77 -19.38
C ARG A 85 -32.63 21.93 -19.03
N LEU A 86 -33.92 21.64 -19.00
CA LEU A 86 -34.96 22.57 -18.55
C LEU A 86 -35.75 21.92 -17.43
N VAL A 87 -35.93 22.65 -16.33
CA VAL A 87 -36.84 22.25 -15.25
C VAL A 87 -37.86 23.34 -15.04
N ILE A 88 -39.14 22.96 -14.97
CA ILE A 88 -40.24 23.86 -14.65
C ILE A 88 -41.31 23.15 -13.83
N ASN A 89 -41.88 23.87 -12.86
CA ASN A 89 -43.02 23.41 -12.08
C ASN A 89 -44.31 23.95 -12.65
N ILE A 90 -45.33 23.10 -12.65
CA ILE A 90 -46.65 23.38 -13.16
C ILE A 90 -47.66 23.00 -12.06
N PRO A 91 -48.11 23.98 -11.26
CA PRO A 91 -49.18 23.77 -10.30
C PRO A 91 -50.49 23.42 -11.01
N SER A 92 -51.23 22.46 -10.46
CA SER A 92 -52.46 21.94 -11.02
C SER A 92 -53.53 21.80 -9.94
N SER A 93 -54.75 22.23 -10.25
CA SER A 93 -55.93 21.99 -9.40
C SER A 93 -56.54 20.60 -9.64
N VAL A 94 -56.06 19.88 -10.66
CA VAL A 94 -56.46 18.51 -10.98
C VAL A 94 -55.48 17.52 -10.35
N VAL A 95 -56.02 16.44 -9.78
CA VAL A 95 -55.27 15.36 -9.10
C VAL A 95 -54.16 14.80 -10.00
N CYS A 96 -52.96 14.62 -9.44
CA CYS A 96 -51.83 13.91 -10.04
C CYS A 96 -52.29 12.59 -10.67
N SER A 97 -52.31 12.51 -11.99
CA SER A 97 -52.66 11.30 -12.74
C SER A 97 -51.56 10.91 -13.73
N ASP A 98 -51.43 9.61 -13.98
CA ASP A 98 -50.49 9.12 -14.99
C ASP A 98 -50.89 9.53 -16.42
N SER A 99 -52.19 9.76 -16.65
CA SER A 99 -52.70 10.36 -17.88
C SER A 99 -52.19 11.80 -18.05
N GLY A 100 -52.25 12.61 -17.00
CA GLY A 100 -51.73 13.99 -17.00
C GLY A 100 -50.22 14.04 -17.29
N LYS A 101 -49.44 13.12 -16.70
CA LYS A 101 -48.01 12.99 -16.99
C LYS A 101 -47.77 12.69 -18.48
N LYS A 102 -48.48 11.71 -19.05
CA LYS A 102 -48.33 11.32 -20.47
C LYS A 102 -48.72 12.46 -21.43
N ILE A 103 -49.79 13.19 -21.12
CA ILE A 103 -50.23 14.34 -21.91
C ILE A 103 -49.15 15.43 -21.92
N LEU A 104 -48.64 15.79 -20.74
CA LEU A 104 -47.55 16.77 -20.60
C LEU A 104 -46.30 16.31 -21.36
N THR A 105 -45.88 15.06 -21.19
CA THR A 105 -44.75 14.48 -21.93
C THR A 105 -44.94 14.60 -23.44
N SER A 106 -46.12 14.22 -23.96
CA SER A 106 -46.40 14.26 -25.41
C SER A 106 -46.41 15.69 -25.95
N ARG A 107 -47.11 16.61 -25.27
CA ARG A 107 -47.27 18.00 -25.71
C ARG A 107 -45.94 18.76 -25.72
N VAL A 108 -45.14 18.56 -24.68
CA VAL A 108 -43.80 19.15 -24.58
C VAL A 108 -42.88 18.63 -25.67
N THR A 109 -42.89 17.31 -25.90
CA THR A 109 -42.08 16.67 -26.95
C THR A 109 -42.41 17.25 -28.32
N GLU A 110 -43.70 17.32 -28.69
CA GLU A 110 -44.14 17.86 -29.97
C GLU A 110 -43.75 19.33 -30.15
N SER A 111 -43.93 20.14 -29.10
CA SER A 111 -43.58 21.57 -29.12
C SER A 111 -42.08 21.79 -29.32
N LEU A 112 -41.24 21.01 -28.65
CA LEU A 112 -39.78 21.08 -28.81
C LEU A 112 -39.33 20.63 -30.20
N LEU A 113 -39.91 19.56 -30.74
CA LEU A 113 -39.61 19.12 -32.12
C LEU A 113 -40.06 20.14 -33.16
N ARG A 114 -41.14 20.89 -32.93
CA ARG A 114 -41.57 22.00 -33.79
C ARG A 114 -40.55 23.13 -33.80
N ILE A 115 -40.03 23.51 -32.63
CA ILE A 115 -38.97 24.51 -32.51
C ILE A 115 -37.71 24.02 -33.23
N ASP A 116 -37.33 22.77 -33.02
CA ASP A 116 -36.19 22.14 -33.68
C ASP A 116 -36.28 22.16 -35.22
N ARG A 117 -37.45 21.98 -35.81
CA ARG A 117 -37.61 22.11 -37.28
C ARG A 117 -37.26 23.50 -37.81
N THR A 118 -37.43 24.55 -36.99
CA THR A 118 -37.22 25.96 -37.40
C THR A 118 -35.86 26.50 -36.99
N TRP A 119 -35.42 26.21 -35.76
CA TRP A 119 -34.18 26.73 -35.18
C TRP A 119 -33.07 25.68 -35.17
N LYS A 120 -33.33 24.40 -35.41
CA LYS A 120 -32.36 23.30 -35.31
C LYS A 120 -31.64 23.33 -33.95
N ILE A 121 -32.41 23.26 -32.87
CA ILE A 121 -31.89 23.35 -31.50
C ILE A 121 -31.18 22.07 -31.06
N CYS A 122 -31.51 20.92 -31.67
CA CYS A 122 -30.94 19.62 -31.38
C CYS A 122 -29.74 19.31 -32.28
N SER A 123 -28.77 18.55 -31.76
CA SER A 123 -27.55 18.20 -32.52
C SER A 123 -27.73 17.13 -33.60
N ASP A 124 -28.93 16.55 -33.71
CA ASP A 124 -29.26 15.55 -34.72
C ASP A 124 -29.17 16.13 -36.16
N GLN A 125 -28.80 15.27 -37.11
CA GLN A 125 -28.75 15.63 -38.53
C GLN A 125 -30.14 15.67 -39.16
N SER A 126 -31.09 14.90 -38.63
CA SER A 126 -32.44 14.78 -39.15
C SER A 126 -33.38 15.86 -38.60
N ARG A 127 -34.06 16.61 -39.49
CA ARG A 127 -34.96 17.71 -39.08
C ARG A 127 -36.19 17.16 -38.35
N GLY A 128 -36.44 17.63 -37.13
CA GLY A 128 -37.63 17.25 -36.37
C GLY A 128 -37.58 15.86 -35.75
N ALA A 129 -36.39 15.27 -35.67
CA ALA A 129 -36.09 14.16 -34.78
C ALA A 129 -34.91 14.58 -33.90
N CYS A 130 -35.07 14.41 -32.59
CA CYS A 130 -34.02 14.74 -31.63
C CYS A 130 -33.68 13.48 -30.83
N LYS A 131 -32.72 12.70 -31.34
CA LYS A 131 -32.27 11.49 -30.66
C LYS A 131 -31.67 11.84 -29.30
N GLY A 132 -32.27 11.32 -28.23
CA GLY A 132 -31.88 11.64 -26.85
C GLY A 132 -32.68 12.76 -26.19
N LEU A 133 -33.76 13.26 -26.82
CA LEU A 133 -34.75 14.06 -26.12
C LEU A 133 -35.47 13.23 -25.06
N GLY A 134 -35.21 13.52 -23.80
CA GLY A 134 -35.89 12.96 -22.65
C GLY A 134 -36.82 13.99 -22.02
N VAL A 135 -38.09 13.61 -21.78
CA VAL A 135 -39.06 14.41 -21.05
C VAL A 135 -39.60 13.58 -19.90
N ASN A 136 -39.23 13.94 -18.68
CA ASN A 136 -39.66 13.28 -17.45
C ASN A 136 -40.62 14.20 -16.68
N VAL A 137 -41.78 13.67 -16.30
CA VAL A 137 -42.80 14.41 -15.56
C VAL A 137 -43.03 13.71 -14.23
N LYS A 138 -42.55 14.33 -13.15
CA LYS A 138 -42.83 13.90 -11.78
C LYS A 138 -44.04 14.65 -11.25
N CYS A 139 -44.83 14.03 -10.39
CA CYS A 139 -45.96 14.67 -9.74
C CYS A 139 -45.84 14.46 -8.23
N THR A 140 -45.79 15.55 -7.48
CA THR A 140 -45.69 15.52 -6.02
C THR A 140 -47.03 15.92 -5.45
N LYS A 141 -47.66 14.99 -4.73
CA LYS A 141 -48.85 15.26 -3.92
C LYS A 141 -48.40 15.92 -2.63
N GLN A 142 -48.82 17.15 -2.34
CA GLN A 142 -48.69 17.66 -0.98
C GLN A 142 -49.64 16.87 -0.10
N GLN A 143 -49.13 15.87 0.61
CA GLN A 143 -49.91 15.24 1.65
C GLN A 143 -50.04 16.20 2.82
N ASN A 144 -51.27 16.50 3.21
CA ASN A 144 -51.63 16.97 4.54
C ASN A 144 -50.90 16.17 5.64
N ILE A 145 -49.76 16.66 6.14
CA ILE A 145 -49.17 16.24 7.42
C ILE A 145 -49.95 16.91 8.57
N SER A 146 -51.27 16.83 8.53
CA SER A 146 -52.18 17.49 9.48
C SER A 146 -53.37 16.60 9.86
N ARG A 147 -53.17 15.27 9.87
CA ARG A 147 -54.11 14.35 10.52
C ARG A 147 -53.45 13.47 11.59
N ARG A 148 -52.76 14.12 12.54
CA ARG A 148 -52.63 13.58 13.91
C ARG A 148 -52.32 14.66 14.96
N SER A 149 -53.05 15.78 14.99
CA SER A 149 -53.15 16.57 16.23
C SER A 149 -54.44 17.43 16.30
N LYS A 150 -55.26 17.08 17.29
CA LYS A 150 -56.30 17.83 18.04
C LYS A 150 -56.97 19.08 17.44
N ARG A 151 -58.32 19.00 17.42
CA ARG A 151 -59.34 20.03 17.72
C ARG A 151 -58.80 21.42 18.14
N GLN A 152 -59.08 22.45 17.36
CA GLN A 152 -60.00 23.58 17.68
C GLN A 152 -59.78 24.79 16.74
N SER A 153 -60.83 25.60 16.66
CA SER A 153 -60.93 26.98 16.18
C SER A 153 -60.94 27.24 14.67
N SER A 154 -62.13 27.67 14.27
CA SER A 154 -62.48 28.52 13.13
C SER A 154 -61.48 29.63 12.84
N GLY A 155 -60.99 29.65 11.61
CA GLY A 155 -60.26 30.73 10.98
C GLY A 155 -60.02 30.37 9.52
N GLU A 156 -60.75 31.03 8.62
CA GLU A 156 -60.63 30.89 7.17
C GLU A 156 -59.21 31.23 6.71
N GLN A 157 -58.49 30.24 6.20
CA GLN A 157 -57.45 30.40 5.18
C GLN A 157 -57.38 29.10 4.39
N SER A 158 -58.07 29.08 3.25
CA SER A 158 -57.95 28.06 2.21
C SER A 158 -56.56 28.14 1.61
N GLN A 159 -55.61 27.40 2.18
CA GLN A 159 -54.37 27.06 1.48
C GLN A 159 -54.74 25.91 0.54
N ASP A 160 -55.05 26.26 -0.71
CA ASP A 160 -55.38 25.28 -1.75
C ASP A 160 -54.24 24.25 -1.87
N ASP A 161 -54.51 23.02 -1.45
CA ASP A 161 -53.67 21.85 -1.70
C ASP A 161 -53.61 21.62 -3.22
N MET A 162 -52.65 22.26 -3.88
CA MET A 162 -52.42 22.13 -5.32
C MET A 162 -51.35 21.08 -5.58
N ASP A 163 -51.69 20.09 -6.39
CA ASP A 163 -50.72 19.11 -6.87
C ASP A 163 -49.73 19.78 -7.84
N VAL A 164 -48.44 19.44 -7.76
CA VAL A 164 -47.39 20.06 -8.60
C VAL A 164 -46.79 19.04 -9.55
N TYR A 165 -46.86 19.32 -10.85
CA TYR A 165 -46.11 18.60 -11.88
C TYR A 165 -44.73 19.27 -12.07
N SER A 166 -43.66 18.52 -11.86
CA SER A 166 -42.29 18.93 -12.17
C SER A 166 -41.88 18.31 -13.50
N VAL A 167 -41.69 19.15 -14.52
CA VAL A 167 -41.27 18.73 -15.85
C VAL A 167 -39.77 18.94 -15.99
N GLU A 168 -39.04 17.86 -16.23
CA GLU A 168 -37.61 17.82 -16.48
C GLU A 168 -37.39 17.41 -17.95
N ILE A 169 -36.83 18.31 -18.75
CA ILE A 169 -36.48 18.08 -20.16
C ILE A 169 -34.97 18.04 -20.28
N GLY A 170 -34.44 17.11 -21.08
CA GLY A 170 -33.02 17.05 -21.46
C GLY A 170 -32.86 16.68 -22.93
N PHE A 171 -32.01 17.38 -23.68
CA PHE A 171 -31.67 17.01 -25.06
C PHE A 171 -30.26 17.45 -25.46
N PRO A 172 -29.60 16.75 -26.41
CA PRO A 172 -28.33 17.17 -26.94
C PRO A 172 -28.55 18.38 -27.87
N ALA A 173 -27.95 19.50 -27.54
CA ALA A 173 -28.21 20.78 -28.17
C ALA A 173 -27.06 21.24 -29.09
N ASN A 174 -27.39 22.08 -30.07
CA ASN A 174 -26.40 22.75 -30.91
C ASN A 174 -25.66 23.87 -30.17
N ILE A 175 -24.49 24.22 -30.70
CA ILE A 175 -23.61 25.26 -30.16
C ILE A 175 -24.12 26.63 -30.62
N ASP A 176 -24.08 27.62 -29.71
CA ASP A 176 -24.49 28.98 -30.02
C ASP A 176 -23.48 29.67 -30.98
N PRO A 177 -23.94 30.60 -31.85
CA PRO A 177 -25.32 31.02 -32.04
C PRO A 177 -26.11 30.05 -32.93
N ILE A 178 -27.36 29.79 -32.56
CA ILE A 178 -28.27 28.93 -33.31
C ILE A 178 -28.94 29.77 -34.41
N VAL A 179 -28.94 29.25 -35.64
CA VAL A 179 -29.45 29.96 -36.83
C VAL A 179 -30.82 29.42 -37.22
N ASN A 180 -31.80 30.32 -37.32
CA ASN A 180 -33.11 29.99 -37.85
C ASN A 180 -33.00 29.63 -39.34
N VAL A 181 -33.53 28.46 -39.70
CA VAL A 181 -33.45 27.91 -41.06
C VAL A 181 -34.19 28.79 -42.07
N ASN A 182 -35.28 29.43 -41.66
CA ASN A 182 -36.15 30.20 -42.55
C ASN A 182 -35.77 31.68 -42.59
N SER A 183 -35.50 32.29 -41.44
CA SER A 183 -35.25 33.74 -41.33
C SER A 183 -33.77 34.15 -41.34
N GLN A 184 -32.84 33.20 -41.23
CA GLN A 184 -31.39 33.45 -41.02
C GLN A 184 -31.08 34.27 -39.75
N GLU A 185 -32.07 34.44 -38.86
CA GLU A 185 -31.89 35.08 -37.56
C GLU A 185 -30.99 34.20 -36.68
N LYS A 186 -30.14 34.85 -35.87
CA LYS A 186 -29.21 34.19 -34.95
C LYS A 186 -29.59 34.53 -33.53
N ASP A 187 -29.77 33.53 -32.69
CA ASP A 187 -30.06 33.74 -31.27
C ASP A 187 -29.40 32.64 -30.42
N SER A 188 -29.37 32.84 -29.10
CA SER A 188 -28.89 31.82 -28.16
C SER A 188 -29.97 30.77 -27.89
N LEU A 189 -29.55 29.54 -27.60
CA LEU A 189 -30.48 28.48 -27.20
C LEU A 189 -31.37 28.90 -26.00
N GLU A 190 -30.78 29.59 -25.02
CA GLU A 190 -31.52 30.05 -23.84
C GLU A 190 -32.63 31.04 -24.22
N SER A 191 -32.31 32.02 -25.08
CA SER A 191 -33.29 32.99 -25.60
C SER A 191 -34.41 32.31 -26.36
N ILE A 192 -34.07 31.38 -27.28
CA ILE A 192 -35.03 30.67 -28.12
C ILE A 192 -36.02 29.90 -27.25
N ILE A 193 -35.51 29.12 -26.28
CA ILE A 193 -36.35 28.33 -25.39
C ILE A 193 -37.15 29.24 -24.45
N ARG A 194 -36.55 30.28 -23.85
CA ARG A 194 -37.28 31.21 -22.98
C ARG A 194 -38.43 31.89 -23.72
N ARG A 195 -38.17 32.39 -24.94
CA ARG A 195 -39.20 32.99 -25.80
C ARG A 195 -40.29 31.97 -26.12
N ALA A 196 -39.92 30.75 -26.47
CA ALA A 196 -40.87 29.70 -26.77
C ALA A 196 -41.72 29.28 -25.56
N VAL A 197 -41.18 29.26 -24.34
CA VAL A 197 -41.94 29.00 -23.11
C VAL A 197 -42.99 30.10 -22.87
N VAL A 198 -42.64 31.36 -23.11
CA VAL A 198 -43.51 32.52 -22.84
C VAL A 198 -44.53 32.77 -23.96
N GLU A 199 -44.10 32.73 -25.22
CA GLU A 199 -44.90 33.14 -26.38
C GLU A 199 -45.60 31.95 -27.06
N SER A 200 -44.90 30.83 -27.24
CA SER A 200 -45.42 29.67 -27.97
C SER A 200 -46.05 28.60 -27.07
N ALA A 201 -46.03 28.86 -25.76
CA ALA A 201 -46.67 28.09 -24.71
C ALA A 201 -46.40 26.59 -24.84
N ILE A 202 -45.11 26.19 -24.79
CA ILE A 202 -44.62 24.79 -24.83
C ILE A 202 -45.40 23.88 -23.85
N PHE A 203 -45.89 24.46 -22.75
CA PHE A 203 -46.61 23.78 -21.68
C PHE A 203 -48.13 24.06 -21.70
N ASP A 204 -48.67 24.67 -22.75
CA ASP A 204 -50.10 24.96 -22.84
C ASP A 204 -50.89 23.69 -23.13
N VAL A 205 -51.51 23.20 -22.06
CA VAL A 205 -52.38 22.01 -22.04
C VAL A 205 -53.82 22.38 -21.70
N ARG A 206 -54.21 23.66 -21.80
CA ARG A 206 -55.56 24.14 -21.41
C ARG A 206 -56.71 23.37 -22.05
N ASP A 207 -56.49 22.82 -23.24
CA ASP A 207 -57.47 21.99 -23.97
C ASP A 207 -57.68 20.58 -23.38
N THR A 208 -56.77 20.12 -22.52
CA THR A 208 -56.72 18.73 -22.02
C THR A 208 -56.65 18.63 -20.49
N LEU A 209 -56.08 19.63 -19.82
CA LEU A 209 -56.03 19.77 -18.38
C LEU A 209 -56.52 21.19 -18.01
N PRO A 210 -57.73 21.33 -17.43
CA PRO A 210 -58.24 22.64 -17.01
C PRO A 210 -57.42 23.19 -15.84
N ASN A 211 -57.22 24.51 -15.82
CA ASN A 211 -56.56 25.26 -14.73
C ASN A 211 -55.11 24.83 -14.44
N VAL A 212 -54.33 24.58 -15.48
CA VAL A 212 -52.90 24.26 -15.40
C VAL A 212 -52.10 25.39 -16.06
N SER A 213 -51.31 26.12 -15.27
CA SER A 213 -50.45 27.21 -15.77
C SER A 213 -49.01 27.02 -15.30
N PRO A 214 -48.01 27.07 -16.20
CA PRO A 214 -46.61 26.91 -15.81
C PRO A 214 -46.14 28.08 -14.93
N ASP A 215 -45.42 27.77 -13.85
CA ASP A 215 -44.79 28.80 -13.01
C ASP A 215 -43.45 29.22 -13.61
N LEU A 216 -43.44 30.37 -14.29
CA LEU A 216 -42.23 30.92 -14.92
C LEU A 216 -41.11 31.25 -13.91
N ARG A 217 -41.42 31.45 -12.63
CA ARG A 217 -40.38 31.70 -11.61
C ARG A 217 -39.59 30.44 -11.26
N SER A 218 -40.22 29.29 -11.43
CA SER A 218 -39.59 27.98 -11.25
C SER A 218 -38.73 27.55 -12.44
N LEU A 219 -38.77 28.28 -13.57
CA LEU A 219 -38.02 27.94 -14.77
C LEU A 219 -36.50 28.00 -14.50
N ARG A 220 -35.84 26.87 -14.70
CA ARG A 220 -34.39 26.73 -14.68
C ARG A 220 -33.91 26.19 -16.02
N LEU A 221 -33.03 26.94 -16.67
CA LEU A 221 -32.36 26.56 -17.91
C LEU A 221 -30.91 26.27 -17.54
N ILE A 222 -30.47 25.04 -17.78
CA ILE A 222 -29.16 24.54 -17.39
C ILE A 222 -28.48 24.02 -18.66
N THR A 223 -27.30 24.54 -18.96
CA THR A 223 -26.44 23.98 -20.00
C THR A 223 -25.37 23.15 -19.32
N GLU A 224 -25.34 21.87 -19.65
CA GLU A 224 -24.30 20.93 -19.24
C GLU A 224 -23.55 20.43 -20.48
N TYR A 225 -22.40 19.79 -20.27
CA TYR A 225 -21.67 19.11 -21.33
C TYR A 225 -21.57 17.64 -20.97
N ALA A 226 -21.61 16.79 -21.98
CA ALA A 226 -21.41 15.37 -21.83
C ALA A 226 -20.36 14.86 -22.81
N CYS A 227 -19.62 13.88 -22.32
CA CYS A 227 -18.60 13.17 -23.07
C CYS A 227 -18.91 11.67 -23.05
N PRO A 228 -18.50 10.93 -24.10
CA PRO A 228 -18.58 9.48 -24.06
C PRO A 228 -17.70 8.92 -22.93
N PRO A 229 -17.99 7.70 -22.41
CA PRO A 229 -17.13 7.03 -21.44
C PRO A 229 -15.69 6.96 -21.92
N GLY A 230 -14.73 7.13 -21.00
CA GLY A 230 -13.31 7.28 -21.32
C GLY A 230 -12.85 8.74 -21.43
N GLN A 231 -13.79 9.69 -21.45
CA GLN A 231 -13.52 11.12 -21.56
C GLN A 231 -14.19 11.89 -20.43
N VAL A 232 -13.58 13.02 -20.06
CA VAL A 232 -14.08 13.93 -19.02
C VAL A 232 -14.31 15.32 -19.60
N VAL A 233 -15.31 16.00 -19.06
CA VAL A 233 -15.63 17.38 -19.42
C VAL A 233 -14.62 18.31 -18.74
N MET A 234 -13.89 19.07 -19.55
CA MET A 234 -12.98 20.13 -19.09
C MET A 234 -13.39 21.44 -19.75
N ALA A 235 -14.08 22.28 -19.00
CA ALA A 235 -14.77 23.48 -19.49
C ALA A 235 -15.84 23.13 -20.56
N ASP A 236 -15.55 23.36 -21.84
CA ASP A 236 -16.42 23.14 -23.00
C ASP A 236 -15.93 21.98 -23.90
N SER A 237 -14.88 21.29 -23.49
CA SER A 237 -14.19 20.27 -24.27
C SER A 237 -14.22 18.91 -23.57
N CYS A 238 -14.33 17.84 -24.34
CA CYS A 238 -14.08 16.48 -23.89
C CYS A 238 -12.59 16.17 -24.01
N VAL A 239 -12.01 15.68 -22.93
CA VAL A 239 -10.60 15.29 -22.85
C VAL A 239 -10.53 13.84 -22.45
N GLU A 240 -9.81 13.03 -23.23
CA GLU A 240 -9.59 11.61 -22.90
C GLU A 240 -8.80 11.45 -21.59
N CYS A 241 -9.11 10.40 -20.83
CA CYS A 241 -8.26 10.03 -19.70
C CYS A 241 -6.85 9.71 -20.21
N GLY A 242 -5.86 10.38 -19.62
CA GLY A 242 -4.48 10.31 -20.08
C GLY A 242 -3.81 9.01 -19.66
N VAL A 243 -2.63 8.74 -20.21
CA VAL A 243 -1.82 7.57 -19.81
C VAL A 243 -1.52 7.57 -18.31
N GLY A 244 -1.59 6.40 -17.70
CA GLY A 244 -1.54 6.22 -16.25
C GLY A 244 -2.85 6.53 -15.52
N THR A 245 -3.92 6.87 -16.23
CA THR A 245 -5.25 7.05 -15.64
C THR A 245 -6.29 6.18 -16.34
N TYR A 246 -7.41 5.95 -15.68
CA TYR A 246 -8.58 5.30 -16.24
C TYR A 246 -9.83 6.11 -15.90
N TYR A 247 -10.86 5.97 -16.72
CA TYR A 247 -12.15 6.60 -16.49
C TYR A 247 -12.91 5.87 -15.39
N ASP A 248 -13.16 6.58 -14.29
CA ASP A 248 -13.93 6.06 -13.17
C ASP A 248 -15.39 6.51 -13.30
N GLU A 249 -16.25 5.57 -13.68
CA GLU A 249 -17.67 5.82 -13.96
C GLU A 249 -18.46 6.41 -12.77
N PRO A 250 -18.30 5.94 -11.51
CA PRO A 250 -18.99 6.51 -10.35
C PRO A 250 -18.66 7.98 -10.08
N THR A 251 -17.41 8.39 -10.31
CA THR A 251 -16.97 9.78 -10.09
C THR A 251 -16.99 10.63 -11.35
N GLN A 252 -17.24 10.02 -12.51
CA GLN A 252 -17.16 10.63 -13.84
C GLN A 252 -15.85 11.40 -14.06
N SER A 253 -14.74 10.87 -13.53
CA SER A 253 -13.44 11.52 -13.51
C SER A 253 -12.31 10.56 -13.87
N CYS A 254 -11.15 11.08 -14.24
CA CYS A 254 -9.99 10.24 -14.55
C CYS A 254 -9.21 9.95 -13.27
N ALA A 255 -9.26 8.70 -12.82
CA ALA A 255 -8.56 8.23 -11.64
C ALA A 255 -7.18 7.67 -12.01
N LYS A 256 -6.18 7.86 -11.13
CA LYS A 256 -4.85 7.27 -11.30
C LYS A 256 -4.93 5.74 -11.23
N CYS A 257 -4.16 5.05 -12.07
CA CYS A 257 -4.06 3.59 -11.97
C CYS A 257 -3.54 3.17 -10.59
N PRO A 258 -4.22 2.26 -9.88
CA PRO A 258 -3.75 1.78 -8.58
C PRO A 258 -2.42 1.03 -8.69
N ILE A 259 -1.71 0.92 -7.57
CA ILE A 259 -0.42 0.22 -7.49
C ILE A 259 -0.55 -1.22 -8.00
N GLY A 260 0.36 -1.64 -8.87
CA GLY A 260 0.32 -2.97 -9.53
C GLY A 260 -0.51 -3.01 -10.82
N THR A 261 -0.98 -1.85 -11.27
CA THR A 261 -1.60 -1.66 -12.58
C THR A 261 -0.97 -0.48 -13.30
N TYR A 262 -1.04 -0.50 -14.62
CA TYR A 262 -0.54 0.54 -15.49
C TYR A 262 -1.52 0.81 -16.64
N GLN A 263 -1.39 1.96 -17.27
CA GLN A 263 -2.14 2.25 -18.48
C GLN A 263 -1.31 3.05 -19.47
N ASN A 264 -1.06 2.47 -20.64
CA ASN A 264 -0.25 3.06 -21.70
C ASN A 264 -1.09 3.63 -22.86
N GLU A 265 -2.40 3.42 -22.85
CA GLU A 265 -3.35 3.91 -23.86
C GLU A 265 -4.26 5.00 -23.30
N LEU A 266 -4.81 5.83 -24.18
CA LEU A 266 -5.72 6.92 -23.83
C LEU A 266 -7.16 6.41 -23.72
N GLY A 267 -7.98 7.11 -22.92
CA GLY A 267 -9.42 6.93 -22.87
C GLY A 267 -9.91 5.59 -22.30
N GLN A 268 -9.05 4.88 -21.56
CA GLN A 268 -9.36 3.54 -21.08
C GLN A 268 -10.28 3.55 -19.86
N LEU A 269 -11.18 2.57 -19.77
CA LEU A 269 -12.12 2.40 -18.65
C LEU A 269 -11.55 1.58 -17.49
N ALA A 270 -10.39 0.96 -17.69
CA ALA A 270 -9.69 0.17 -16.67
C ALA A 270 -8.18 0.20 -16.91
N CYS A 271 -7.40 -0.09 -15.86
CA CYS A 271 -5.96 -0.24 -15.97
C CYS A 271 -5.56 -1.69 -16.26
N LYS A 272 -4.47 -1.86 -17.01
CA LYS A 272 -3.86 -3.17 -17.28
C LYS A 272 -3.11 -3.63 -16.04
N LYS A 273 -3.25 -4.90 -15.67
CA LYS A 273 -2.50 -5.48 -14.54
C LYS A 273 -1.05 -5.71 -14.96
N CYS A 274 -0.11 -5.57 -14.01
CA CYS A 274 1.30 -5.92 -14.24
C CYS A 274 1.49 -7.37 -14.72
N ALA A 275 2.63 -7.72 -15.30
CA ALA A 275 2.92 -9.13 -15.58
C ALA A 275 3.19 -9.92 -14.28
N LEU A 276 3.13 -11.24 -14.37
CA LEU A 276 3.66 -12.11 -13.33
C LEU A 276 5.19 -12.08 -13.38
N ILE A 277 5.83 -11.85 -12.24
CA ILE A 277 7.29 -11.88 -12.07
C ILE A 277 7.55 -12.96 -11.03
N GLY A 278 8.13 -14.08 -11.48
CA GLY A 278 8.17 -15.31 -10.68
C GLY A 278 6.77 -15.87 -10.46
N GLU A 279 6.40 -16.11 -9.21
CA GLU A 279 5.08 -16.67 -8.83
C GLU A 279 4.03 -15.61 -8.49
N ARG A 280 4.39 -14.32 -8.49
CA ARG A 280 3.53 -13.24 -7.97
C ARG A 280 3.30 -12.12 -8.98
N GLN A 281 2.18 -11.42 -8.78
CA GLN A 281 1.84 -10.24 -9.54
C GLN A 281 2.79 -9.08 -9.21
N GLY A 282 3.42 -8.50 -10.25
CA GLY A 282 4.28 -7.33 -10.10
C GLY A 282 3.57 -6.10 -9.53
N VAL A 283 4.36 -5.16 -9.02
CA VAL A 283 3.92 -3.90 -8.41
C VAL A 283 4.58 -2.70 -9.08
N THR A 284 3.91 -1.55 -9.06
CA THR A 284 4.44 -0.28 -9.59
C THR A 284 4.90 0.60 -8.43
N ILE A 285 5.91 1.45 -8.67
CA ILE A 285 6.48 2.34 -7.63
C ILE A 285 5.44 3.30 -7.05
N THR A 286 4.65 3.87 -7.95
CA THR A 286 3.62 4.86 -7.63
C THR A 286 2.32 4.48 -8.33
N ALA A 287 1.21 5.03 -7.83
CA ALA A 287 -0.04 5.03 -8.58
C ALA A 287 0.11 5.93 -9.82
N GLY A 288 -0.58 5.58 -10.89
CA GLY A 288 -0.53 6.32 -12.15
C GLY A 288 0.56 5.85 -13.12
N SER A 289 0.97 4.58 -12.99
CA SER A 289 1.98 3.96 -13.84
C SER A 289 1.59 3.97 -15.31
N ARG A 290 2.51 4.32 -16.20
CA ARG A 290 2.21 4.56 -17.63
C ARG A 290 2.64 3.43 -18.54
N ALA A 291 3.55 2.59 -18.08
CA ALA A 291 4.18 1.59 -18.93
C ALA A 291 4.27 0.24 -18.21
N ALA A 292 4.37 -0.84 -18.99
CA ALA A 292 4.54 -2.19 -18.43
C ALA A 292 5.92 -2.33 -17.78
N GLU A 293 6.89 -1.58 -18.29
CA GLU A 293 8.27 -1.49 -17.83
C GLU A 293 8.40 -0.72 -16.52
N ASP A 294 7.31 -0.25 -15.92
CA ASP A 294 7.27 0.30 -14.56
C ASP A 294 6.93 -0.77 -13.51
N CYS A 295 6.46 -1.95 -13.94
CA CYS A 295 6.18 -3.08 -13.07
C CYS A 295 7.48 -3.73 -12.58
N ARG A 296 7.60 -3.93 -11.27
CA ARG A 296 8.73 -4.59 -10.61
C ARG A 296 8.26 -5.74 -9.76
N GLU A 297 9.21 -6.54 -9.30
CA GLU A 297 8.96 -7.66 -8.41
C GLU A 297 8.30 -7.19 -7.10
N ARG A 298 7.35 -7.99 -6.60
CA ARG A 298 6.68 -7.75 -5.32
C ARG A 298 7.51 -8.35 -4.19
N CYS A 299 8.31 -7.52 -3.54
CA CYS A 299 9.10 -7.90 -2.37
C CYS A 299 8.23 -8.22 -1.15
N ASN A 300 8.69 -9.13 -0.30
CA ASN A 300 8.00 -9.48 0.96
C ASN A 300 8.06 -8.32 1.96
N ALA A 301 7.20 -8.35 2.98
CA ALA A 301 7.36 -7.47 4.14
C ALA A 301 8.77 -7.61 4.76
N GLY A 302 9.31 -6.51 5.28
CA GLY A 302 10.69 -6.43 5.79
C GLY A 302 11.75 -6.21 4.70
N THR A 303 11.35 -6.27 3.43
CA THR A 303 12.23 -6.03 2.27
C THR A 303 11.69 -4.92 1.38
N TYR A 304 12.55 -4.34 0.56
CA TYR A 304 12.19 -3.33 -0.44
C TYR A 304 12.84 -3.63 -1.78
N PHE A 305 12.22 -3.14 -2.85
CA PHE A 305 12.77 -3.27 -4.19
C PHE A 305 13.83 -2.18 -4.45
N ASP A 306 15.09 -2.58 -4.58
CA ASP A 306 16.18 -1.68 -4.90
C ASP A 306 16.27 -1.49 -6.43
N THR A 307 15.90 -0.30 -6.90
CA THR A 307 15.91 0.04 -8.33
C THR A 307 17.30 0.09 -8.94
N ALA A 308 18.37 0.27 -8.14
CA ALA A 308 19.74 0.28 -8.63
C ALA A 308 20.27 -1.12 -8.90
N HIS A 309 19.87 -2.10 -8.08
CA HIS A 309 20.31 -3.50 -8.17
C HIS A 309 19.25 -4.43 -8.78
N ASN A 310 18.08 -3.89 -9.13
CA ASN A 310 16.95 -4.60 -9.73
C ASN A 310 16.55 -5.89 -8.97
N SER A 311 16.58 -5.84 -7.64
CA SER A 311 16.35 -6.98 -6.75
C SER A 311 15.77 -6.55 -5.40
N CYS A 312 15.07 -7.47 -4.73
CA CYS A 312 14.57 -7.26 -3.37
C CYS A 312 15.71 -7.38 -2.34
N ARG A 313 15.82 -6.37 -1.47
CA ARG A 313 16.83 -6.33 -0.40
C ARG A 313 16.17 -6.12 0.96
N PRO A 314 16.75 -6.65 2.05
CA PRO A 314 16.26 -6.39 3.39
C PRO A 314 16.42 -4.90 3.73
N CYS A 315 15.51 -4.37 4.54
CA CYS A 315 15.56 -2.97 4.99
C CYS A 315 16.81 -2.63 5.81
N GLY A 316 17.44 -3.63 6.41
CA GLY A 316 18.58 -3.43 7.30
C GLY A 316 18.15 -2.96 8.69
N TYR A 317 19.13 -2.76 9.57
CA TYR A 317 18.86 -2.39 10.95
C TYR A 317 18.34 -0.95 11.08
N GLY A 318 17.43 -0.75 12.04
CA GLY A 318 16.82 0.56 12.31
C GLY A 318 15.80 1.01 11.27
N HIS A 319 15.36 0.09 10.41
CA HIS A 319 14.32 0.29 9.42
C HIS A 319 13.33 -0.87 9.46
N TYR A 320 12.09 -0.60 9.10
CA TYR A 320 11.05 -1.62 9.01
C TYR A 320 10.15 -1.37 7.80
N GLN A 321 9.47 -2.42 7.33
CA GLN A 321 8.52 -2.32 6.22
C GLN A 321 7.35 -3.30 6.38
N PRO A 322 6.15 -2.82 6.76
CA PRO A 322 4.97 -3.67 6.91
C PRO A 322 4.31 -4.05 5.58
N ALA A 323 4.44 -3.23 4.54
CA ALA A 323 3.76 -3.43 3.28
C ALA A 323 4.64 -4.21 2.29
N GLU A 324 4.04 -5.23 1.67
CA GLU A 324 4.66 -5.92 0.54
C GLU A 324 4.76 -5.02 -0.70
N GLY A 325 5.77 -5.27 -1.54
CA GLY A 325 5.97 -4.54 -2.78
C GLY A 325 6.39 -3.08 -2.56
N SER A 326 7.00 -2.77 -1.42
CA SER A 326 7.54 -1.43 -1.16
C SER A 326 8.84 -1.19 -1.91
N PHE A 327 9.11 0.08 -2.21
CA PHE A 327 10.34 0.57 -2.85
C PHE A 327 11.22 1.36 -1.89
N THR A 328 10.76 1.57 -0.66
CA THR A 328 11.45 2.29 0.40
C THR A 328 11.20 1.58 1.73
N CYS A 329 12.10 1.77 2.69
CA CYS A 329 11.92 1.31 4.06
C CYS A 329 11.63 2.48 4.98
N ILE A 330 10.82 2.22 6.01
CA ILE A 330 10.45 3.24 6.99
C ILE A 330 11.53 3.26 8.07
N SER A 331 12.09 4.45 8.35
CA SER A 331 13.06 4.60 9.42
C SER A 331 12.40 4.50 10.79
N CYS A 332 13.05 3.82 11.73
CA CYS A 332 12.61 3.76 13.12
C CYS A 332 12.70 5.11 13.85
N GLY A 333 13.51 6.05 13.36
CA GLY A 333 13.78 7.33 14.02
C GLY A 333 15.07 7.33 14.84
N THR A 334 15.36 8.45 15.51
CA THR A 334 16.64 8.67 16.21
C THR A 334 16.79 7.78 17.43
N GLY A 335 17.90 7.04 17.52
CA GLY A 335 18.27 6.21 18.69
C GLY A 335 17.52 4.89 18.78
N LEU A 336 16.73 4.53 17.76
CA LEU A 336 16.00 3.27 17.69
C LEU A 336 16.63 2.36 16.61
N THR A 337 16.69 1.07 16.90
CA THR A 337 17.18 0.03 16.01
C THR A 337 16.21 -1.15 15.98
N THR A 338 16.44 -2.13 15.11
CA THR A 338 15.66 -3.36 14.99
C THR A 338 16.53 -4.56 15.34
N ARG A 339 15.92 -5.68 15.75
CA ARG A 339 16.65 -6.93 16.01
C ARG A 339 17.06 -7.63 14.71
N SER A 340 16.22 -7.57 13.69
CA SER A 340 16.46 -8.19 12.38
C SER A 340 16.59 -7.12 11.30
N GLN A 341 17.19 -7.50 10.17
CA GLN A 341 17.27 -6.67 8.97
C GLN A 341 15.95 -6.67 8.17
N GLU A 342 15.01 -7.52 8.53
CA GLU A 342 13.73 -7.73 7.85
C GLU A 342 12.55 -7.39 8.78
N ALA A 343 12.71 -6.35 9.60
CA ALA A 343 11.66 -5.93 10.52
C ALA A 343 10.40 -5.53 9.74
N ILE A 344 9.26 -6.06 10.15
CA ILE A 344 7.98 -5.86 9.46
C ILE A 344 7.13 -4.80 10.17
N ALA A 345 7.36 -4.52 11.44
CA ALA A 345 6.49 -3.65 12.21
C ALA A 345 7.22 -2.59 13.03
N ARG A 346 6.55 -1.46 13.24
CA ARG A 346 7.09 -0.33 14.03
C ARG A 346 7.43 -0.71 15.46
N HIS A 347 6.73 -1.68 16.06
CA HIS A 347 6.99 -2.10 17.44
C HIS A 347 8.30 -2.91 17.57
N GLU A 348 8.92 -3.31 16.46
CA GLU A 348 10.26 -3.91 16.45
C GLU A 348 11.36 -2.84 16.56
N CYS A 349 11.03 -1.56 16.34
CA CYS A 349 11.91 -0.44 16.61
C CYS A 349 12.08 -0.25 18.12
N ARG A 350 13.26 -0.57 18.64
CA ARG A 350 13.60 -0.53 20.06
C ARG A 350 14.86 0.29 20.31
N PRO A 351 15.03 0.85 21.52
CA PRO A 351 16.28 1.52 21.86
C PRO A 351 17.47 0.59 21.68
N GLU A 352 18.57 1.14 21.17
CA GLU A 352 19.81 0.38 21.06
C GLU A 352 20.31 -0.03 22.46
N CYS A 353 20.66 -1.31 22.61
CA CYS A 353 21.26 -1.81 23.84
C CYS A 353 22.68 -1.27 24.05
N MET A 354 23.10 -1.18 25.31
CA MET A 354 24.49 -0.83 25.67
C MET A 354 25.48 -1.86 25.10
N ALA A 355 26.76 -1.48 25.01
CA ALA A 355 27.81 -2.40 24.60
C ALA A 355 27.81 -3.65 25.50
N GLY A 356 28.04 -4.82 24.91
CA GLY A 356 27.94 -6.12 25.58
C GLY A 356 26.52 -6.70 25.69
N PHE A 357 25.48 -6.00 25.23
CA PHE A 357 24.10 -6.51 25.27
C PHE A 357 23.45 -6.49 23.89
N GLN A 358 22.72 -7.52 23.48
CA GLN A 358 21.95 -7.54 22.23
C GLN A 358 20.44 -7.51 22.48
N LEU A 359 19.64 -7.23 21.45
CA LEU A 359 18.19 -7.31 21.51
C LEU A 359 17.72 -8.77 21.45
N SER A 360 17.07 -9.26 22.50
CA SER A 360 16.38 -10.57 22.56
C SER A 360 15.12 -10.60 21.67
N SER A 361 14.54 -11.79 21.45
CA SER A 361 13.31 -11.96 20.67
C SER A 361 12.12 -11.20 21.26
N ASN A 362 12.13 -11.01 22.59
CA ASN A 362 11.12 -10.27 23.33
C ASN A 362 11.39 -8.75 23.33
N GLY A 363 12.45 -8.29 22.69
CA GLY A 363 12.83 -6.88 22.62
C GLY A 363 13.54 -6.34 23.85
N ASN A 364 13.93 -7.21 24.79
CA ASN A 364 14.74 -6.85 25.97
C ASN A 364 16.23 -6.98 25.67
N CYS A 365 17.07 -6.18 26.33
CA CYS A 365 18.52 -6.29 26.20
C CYS A 365 19.04 -7.49 27.01
N GLU A 366 19.67 -8.45 26.33
CA GLU A 366 20.32 -9.63 26.92
C GLU A 366 21.84 -9.51 26.79
N ALA A 367 22.58 -9.91 27.82
CA ALA A 367 24.04 -9.89 27.77
C ALA A 367 24.55 -10.88 26.71
N CYS A 368 25.61 -10.51 25.99
CA CYS A 368 26.25 -11.42 25.05
C CYS A 368 26.69 -12.69 25.77
N PRO A 369 26.40 -13.88 25.22
CA PRO A 369 26.83 -15.13 25.81
C PRO A 369 28.36 -15.22 25.81
N ILE A 370 28.89 -16.15 26.61
CA ILE A 370 30.33 -16.43 26.65
C ILE A 370 30.81 -16.79 25.23
N GLY A 371 32.01 -16.31 24.88
CA GLY A 371 32.59 -16.47 23.55
C GLY A 371 32.03 -15.49 22.51
N HIS A 372 31.22 -14.52 22.92
CA HIS A 372 30.73 -13.46 22.06
C HIS A 372 30.92 -12.09 22.69
N TYR A 373 31.12 -11.07 21.86
CA TYR A 373 31.20 -9.68 22.28
C TYR A 373 30.31 -8.79 21.41
N ARG A 374 29.97 -7.58 21.89
CA ARG A 374 29.26 -6.58 21.10
C ARG A 374 29.75 -5.19 21.42
N THR A 375 30.35 -4.54 20.44
CA THR A 375 30.66 -3.11 20.53
C THR A 375 29.40 -2.28 20.25
N ARG A 376 29.35 -1.06 20.80
CA ARG A 376 28.24 -0.15 20.55
C ARG A 376 28.15 0.18 19.05
N GLY A 377 26.94 0.17 18.48
CA GLY A 377 26.70 0.34 17.05
C GLY A 377 26.58 -0.97 16.26
N GLN A 378 27.00 -2.11 16.83
CA GLN A 378 26.77 -3.41 16.21
C GLN A 378 25.34 -3.90 16.48
N PRO A 379 24.73 -4.64 15.54
CA PRO A 379 23.34 -5.06 15.67
C PRO A 379 23.13 -6.23 16.63
N SER A 380 24.11 -7.14 16.73
CA SER A 380 24.04 -8.38 17.51
C SER A 380 25.40 -8.70 18.11
N CYS A 381 25.46 -9.70 18.98
CA CYS A 381 26.72 -10.22 19.50
C CYS A 381 27.50 -10.94 18.39
N GLU A 382 28.77 -10.60 18.25
CA GLU A 382 29.70 -11.22 17.31
C GLU A 382 30.52 -12.30 18.03
N PRO A 383 30.82 -13.42 17.37
CA PRO A 383 31.68 -14.45 17.95
C PRO A 383 33.11 -13.93 18.14
N CYS A 384 33.77 -14.41 19.17
CA CYS A 384 35.19 -14.18 19.36
C CYS A 384 36.02 -14.78 18.20
N PRO A 385 37.24 -14.25 17.96
CA PRO A 385 38.19 -14.85 17.02
C PRO A 385 38.46 -16.32 17.34
N GLN A 386 38.84 -17.11 16.33
CA GLN A 386 39.09 -18.55 16.49
C GLN A 386 40.09 -18.83 17.62
N GLY A 387 39.75 -19.81 18.46
CA GLY A 387 40.56 -20.23 19.61
C GLY A 387 40.41 -19.36 20.86
N PHE A 388 39.60 -18.29 20.82
CA PHE A 388 39.43 -17.39 21.96
C PHE A 388 37.97 -17.30 22.43
N THR A 389 37.80 -17.06 23.73
CA THR A 389 36.53 -16.87 24.42
C THR A 389 36.60 -15.72 25.43
N THR A 390 35.45 -15.36 26.01
CA THR A 390 35.32 -14.31 27.02
C THR A 390 35.27 -14.90 28.42
N GLY A 391 35.76 -14.16 29.42
CA GLY A 391 35.72 -14.62 30.81
C GLY A 391 34.34 -14.54 31.48
N SER A 392 33.44 -13.73 30.93
CA SER A 392 32.08 -13.60 31.41
C SER A 392 31.12 -13.28 30.26
N MET A 393 29.83 -13.38 30.54
CA MET A 393 28.80 -12.80 29.68
C MET A 393 28.96 -11.28 29.62
N GLY A 394 28.42 -10.66 28.58
CA GLY A 394 28.34 -9.21 28.45
C GLY A 394 29.59 -8.53 27.89
N ALA A 395 30.43 -9.26 27.15
CA ALA A 395 31.67 -8.69 26.65
C ALA A 395 31.42 -7.54 25.66
N SER A 396 32.01 -6.38 25.93
CA SER A 396 31.72 -5.14 25.21
C SER A 396 32.76 -4.75 24.16
N THR A 397 33.90 -5.44 24.14
CA THR A 397 35.02 -5.16 23.23
C THR A 397 35.70 -6.46 22.77
N PRO A 398 36.31 -6.49 21.57
CA PRO A 398 37.02 -7.67 21.08
C PRO A 398 38.22 -8.06 21.95
N THR A 399 38.81 -7.10 22.68
CA THR A 399 39.92 -7.34 23.61
C THR A 399 39.55 -8.20 24.81
N GLN A 400 38.26 -8.39 25.08
CA GLN A 400 37.77 -9.30 26.13
C GLN A 400 37.69 -10.76 25.65
N CYS A 401 37.92 -11.02 24.36
CA CYS A 401 38.18 -12.35 23.81
C CYS A 401 39.66 -12.70 24.00
N ASN A 402 40.09 -12.81 25.26
CA ASN A 402 41.50 -13.01 25.62
C ASN A 402 41.78 -14.34 26.32
N LEU A 403 40.75 -15.20 26.47
CA LEU A 403 40.91 -16.51 27.08
C LEU A 403 40.97 -17.57 25.99
N GLU A 404 41.97 -18.44 26.04
CA GLU A 404 42.11 -19.54 25.09
C GLU A 404 41.05 -20.63 25.35
N ILE A 405 40.47 -21.16 24.28
CA ILE A 405 39.55 -22.29 24.32
C ILE A 405 40.38 -23.57 24.30
N CYS A 406 40.08 -24.51 25.20
CA CYS A 406 40.71 -25.82 25.17
C CYS A 406 40.15 -26.63 23.99
N SER A 407 41.04 -27.15 23.15
CA SER A 407 40.66 -28.09 22.09
C SER A 407 40.02 -29.35 22.68
N VAL A 408 39.30 -30.10 21.84
CA VAL A 408 38.75 -31.40 22.23
C VAL A 408 39.80 -32.28 22.91
N GLY A 409 39.36 -33.07 23.90
CA GLY A 409 40.21 -33.88 24.75
C GLY A 409 41.04 -33.11 25.79
N HIS A 410 40.89 -31.78 25.91
CA HIS A 410 41.59 -30.98 26.91
C HIS A 410 40.60 -30.23 27.81
N TYR A 411 40.99 -29.97 29.05
CA TYR A 411 40.27 -29.14 30.00
C TYR A 411 41.20 -28.10 30.62
N LEU A 412 40.64 -27.01 31.12
CA LEU A 412 41.40 -25.96 31.77
C LEU A 412 41.83 -26.39 33.17
N ASN A 413 43.13 -26.49 33.39
CA ASN A 413 43.67 -26.61 34.73
C ASN A 413 43.85 -25.21 35.34
N VAL A 414 42.94 -24.84 36.24
CA VAL A 414 42.88 -23.50 36.88
C VAL A 414 44.15 -23.16 37.68
N THR A 415 44.94 -24.15 38.12
CA THR A 415 46.16 -23.90 38.90
C THR A 415 47.34 -23.45 38.05
N VAL A 416 47.40 -23.90 36.79
CA VAL A 416 48.46 -23.54 35.84
C VAL A 416 47.96 -22.62 34.72
N ASP A 417 46.65 -22.40 34.65
CA ASP A 417 45.95 -21.61 33.61
C ASP A 417 46.24 -22.09 32.18
N GLU A 418 46.47 -23.41 32.03
CA GLU A 418 46.78 -24.06 30.76
C GLU A 418 45.77 -25.19 30.48
N CYS A 419 45.50 -25.44 29.20
CA CYS A 419 44.69 -26.56 28.74
C CYS A 419 45.51 -27.85 28.82
N VAL A 420 45.11 -28.76 29.68
CA VAL A 420 45.78 -30.06 29.89
C VAL A 420 44.90 -31.19 29.37
N PRO A 421 45.48 -32.31 28.90
CA PRO A 421 44.70 -33.42 28.37
C PRO A 421 43.82 -34.06 29.46
N CYS A 422 42.63 -34.52 29.08
CA CYS A 422 41.71 -35.22 29.97
C CYS A 422 42.37 -36.45 30.60
N PRO A 423 42.23 -36.66 31.92
CA PRO A 423 42.75 -37.84 32.60
C PRO A 423 42.08 -39.12 32.10
N LYS A 424 42.73 -40.27 32.34
CA LYS A 424 42.15 -41.58 32.01
C LYS A 424 40.77 -41.76 32.64
N GLY A 425 39.84 -42.32 31.88
CA GLY A 425 38.44 -42.50 32.30
C GLY A 425 37.55 -41.29 32.02
N THR A 426 38.08 -40.24 31.36
CA THR A 426 37.32 -39.05 30.98
C THR A 426 37.62 -38.62 29.55
N TYR A 427 36.69 -37.88 28.93
CA TYR A 427 36.82 -37.35 27.57
C TYR A 427 36.22 -35.94 27.48
N MET A 428 36.57 -35.21 26.42
CA MET A 428 35.96 -33.90 26.10
C MET A 428 35.71 -33.81 24.61
N ASP A 429 34.44 -33.76 24.22
CA ASP A 429 33.98 -33.79 22.82
C ASP A 429 33.68 -32.41 22.22
N VAL A 430 33.81 -31.36 23.02
CA VAL A 430 33.51 -29.98 22.64
C VAL A 430 34.68 -29.04 22.94
N GLU A 431 34.90 -28.06 22.05
CA GLU A 431 35.90 -27.01 22.24
C GLU A 431 35.34 -25.94 23.19
N GLN A 432 35.68 -26.05 24.47
CA GLN A 432 35.24 -25.11 25.50
C GLN A 432 36.27 -24.95 26.62
N ARG A 433 36.18 -23.86 27.36
CA ARG A 433 37.08 -23.55 28.48
C ARG A 433 36.56 -24.13 29.79
N ASP A 434 36.31 -25.43 29.80
CA ASP A 434 35.74 -26.16 30.93
C ASP A 434 36.77 -26.51 32.01
N HIS A 435 36.30 -26.65 33.25
CA HIS A 435 37.15 -26.99 34.40
C HIS A 435 37.26 -28.51 34.66
N SER A 436 36.54 -29.34 33.91
CA SER A 436 36.50 -30.79 34.08
C SER A 436 36.10 -31.51 32.81
N CYS A 437 36.61 -32.72 32.60
CA CYS A 437 36.21 -33.60 31.50
C CYS A 437 34.96 -34.42 31.84
N GLN A 438 34.23 -34.87 30.82
CA GLN A 438 33.09 -35.78 30.96
C GLN A 438 33.58 -37.18 31.35
N SER A 439 32.94 -37.83 32.30
CA SER A 439 33.30 -39.18 32.72
C SER A 439 32.82 -40.23 31.71
N CYS A 440 33.62 -41.28 31.51
CA CYS A 440 33.18 -42.45 30.75
C CYS A 440 31.97 -43.12 31.41
N PRO A 441 31.13 -43.84 30.62
CA PRO A 441 30.06 -44.68 31.14
C PRO A 441 30.53 -45.70 32.20
N PRO A 442 29.61 -46.25 33.00
CA PRO A 442 29.95 -47.29 33.98
C PRO A 442 30.63 -48.49 33.30
N ASN A 443 31.68 -49.03 33.93
CA ASN A 443 32.49 -50.15 33.39
C ASN A 443 33.23 -49.85 32.08
N SER A 444 33.52 -48.59 31.78
CA SER A 444 34.42 -48.22 30.68
C SER A 444 35.41 -47.13 31.10
N THR A 445 36.54 -47.07 30.40
CA THR A 445 37.58 -46.07 30.55
C THR A 445 38.26 -45.82 29.20
N THR A 446 39.05 -44.76 29.13
CA THR A 446 39.89 -44.45 28.00
C THR A 446 41.23 -45.19 28.08
N ASP A 447 41.80 -45.56 26.93
CA ASP A 447 43.12 -46.24 26.85
C ASP A 447 44.27 -45.27 27.17
N GLY A 448 44.04 -43.97 26.98
CA GLY A 448 45.02 -42.92 27.20
C GLY A 448 44.44 -41.63 27.80
N LEU A 449 45.31 -40.62 27.87
CA LEU A 449 44.92 -39.24 28.17
C LEU A 449 44.33 -38.59 26.90
N GLY A 450 43.58 -37.50 27.08
CA GLY A 450 43.24 -36.60 25.98
C GLY A 450 42.18 -37.09 25.00
N HIS A 451 41.27 -37.97 25.42
CA HIS A 451 40.25 -38.53 24.53
C HIS A 451 39.13 -37.54 24.21
N THR A 452 38.64 -37.60 22.97
CA THR A 452 37.79 -36.58 22.34
C THR A 452 36.35 -37.05 22.09
N SER A 453 35.99 -38.27 22.45
CA SER A 453 34.63 -38.80 22.28
C SER A 453 34.35 -39.93 23.27
N GLN A 454 33.06 -40.09 23.60
CA GLN A 454 32.54 -41.21 24.38
C GLN A 454 32.82 -42.56 23.71
N ASP A 455 32.92 -42.63 22.39
CA ASP A 455 33.20 -43.87 21.64
C ASP A 455 34.58 -44.45 21.94
N GLN A 456 35.48 -43.63 22.48
CA GLN A 456 36.82 -44.04 22.90
C GLN A 456 36.84 -44.58 24.33
N CYS A 457 35.69 -44.62 25.01
CA CYS A 457 35.51 -45.34 26.27
C CYS A 457 35.28 -46.82 25.97
N SER A 458 36.29 -47.64 26.25
CA SER A 458 36.23 -49.10 26.10
C SER A 458 36.33 -49.78 27.48
N ASN A 459 36.02 -51.07 27.55
CA ASN A 459 36.13 -51.80 28.80
C ASN A 459 37.44 -52.61 28.82
N PRO A 460 38.50 -52.17 29.53
CA PRO A 460 39.77 -52.88 29.64
C PRO A 460 39.78 -54.00 30.68
N CYS A 461 38.67 -54.31 31.34
CA CYS A 461 38.68 -55.34 32.36
C CYS A 461 38.86 -56.74 31.77
N ILE A 462 39.84 -57.45 32.33
CA ILE A 462 40.17 -58.81 31.94
C ILE A 462 39.40 -59.78 32.85
N ILE A 463 38.60 -60.65 32.26
CA ILE A 463 37.94 -61.80 32.88
C ILE A 463 38.48 -63.05 32.18
N ASN A 464 39.09 -63.98 32.93
CA ASN A 464 39.65 -65.22 32.37
C ASN A 464 40.58 -64.98 31.16
N ASP A 465 41.54 -64.06 31.30
CA ASP A 465 42.50 -63.65 30.26
C ASP A 465 41.87 -63.08 28.98
N LYS A 466 40.60 -62.63 29.04
CA LYS A 466 39.89 -61.97 27.93
C LYS A 466 39.23 -60.66 28.37
N MET A 467 39.24 -59.67 27.48
CA MET A 467 38.63 -58.36 27.71
C MET A 467 37.09 -58.46 27.60
N GLU A 468 36.38 -58.45 28.74
CA GLU A 468 34.92 -58.69 28.83
C GLU A 468 34.26 -57.81 29.91
N LEU A 469 32.94 -57.56 29.79
CA LEU A 469 32.15 -56.78 30.76
C LEU A 469 32.15 -57.41 32.14
N CYS A 470 32.45 -56.61 33.17
CA CYS A 470 32.45 -57.06 34.56
C CYS A 470 31.11 -57.70 34.97
N PRO A 471 31.14 -58.79 35.76
CA PRO A 471 29.94 -59.45 36.27
C PRO A 471 29.00 -58.48 37.02
N PRO A 472 27.71 -58.80 37.15
CA PRO A 472 26.79 -57.98 37.94
C PRO A 472 27.28 -57.86 39.40
N ASN A 473 27.19 -56.65 39.95
CA ASN A 473 27.70 -56.26 41.28
C ASN A 473 29.23 -56.17 41.41
N SER A 474 29.97 -56.17 40.31
CA SER A 474 31.36 -55.68 40.27
C SER A 474 31.47 -54.42 39.40
N GLN A 475 32.57 -53.71 39.55
CA GLN A 475 32.92 -52.52 38.78
C GLN A 475 34.36 -52.64 38.28
N CYS A 476 34.58 -52.14 37.07
CA CYS A 476 35.90 -52.13 36.46
C CYS A 476 36.75 -51.02 37.12
N GLU A 477 37.77 -51.39 37.90
CA GLU A 477 38.64 -50.43 38.60
C GLU A 477 40.09 -50.54 38.12
N ALA A 478 40.77 -49.39 38.08
CA ALA A 478 42.21 -49.34 37.92
C ALA A 478 42.89 -49.73 39.25
N PRO A 479 43.85 -50.65 39.25
CA PRO A 479 44.64 -50.94 40.45
C PRO A 479 45.42 -49.69 40.88
N SER A 480 45.60 -49.50 42.19
CA SER A 480 46.19 -48.29 42.79
C SER A 480 47.71 -48.13 42.55
N GLY A 481 48.29 -48.83 41.58
CA GLY A 481 49.70 -48.80 41.20
C GLY A 481 49.87 -48.69 39.68
N SER A 482 50.85 -47.89 39.25
CA SER A 482 51.06 -47.50 37.84
C SER A 482 51.69 -48.62 36.97
N GLY A 483 51.07 -49.80 36.92
CA GLY A 483 51.58 -50.91 36.12
C GLY A 483 50.78 -52.22 36.14
N GLU A 484 49.59 -52.28 36.74
CA GLU A 484 48.70 -53.44 36.67
C GLU A 484 47.47 -53.13 35.79
N ASP A 485 46.99 -54.12 35.04
CA ASP A 485 45.83 -54.00 34.15
C ASP A 485 44.51 -53.88 34.93
N PHE A 486 43.50 -53.26 34.32
CA PHE A 486 42.17 -53.07 34.93
C PHE A 486 41.54 -54.42 35.27
N ARG A 487 40.97 -54.53 36.48
CA ARG A 487 40.30 -55.75 36.95
C ARG A 487 38.93 -55.42 37.54
N CYS A 488 38.03 -56.40 37.46
CA CYS A 488 36.72 -56.28 38.08
C CYS A 488 36.86 -56.42 39.59
N VAL A 489 36.43 -55.40 40.34
CA VAL A 489 36.39 -55.42 41.81
C VAL A 489 34.93 -55.44 42.25
N CYS A 490 34.58 -56.24 43.26
CA CYS A 490 33.23 -56.24 43.82
C CYS A 490 32.85 -54.85 44.34
N LYS A 491 31.63 -54.41 44.05
CA LYS A 491 31.07 -53.19 44.66
C LYS A 491 30.95 -53.38 46.18
N ASP A 492 30.98 -52.28 46.92
CA ASP A 492 30.83 -52.30 48.38
C ASP A 492 29.61 -53.14 48.81
N GLY A 493 29.85 -54.11 49.71
CA GLY A 493 28.84 -55.05 50.20
C GLY A 493 28.79 -56.40 49.46
N PHE A 494 29.53 -56.56 48.36
CA PHE A 494 29.67 -57.82 47.62
C PHE A 494 31.07 -58.41 47.79
N LYS A 495 31.20 -59.75 47.70
CA LYS A 495 32.46 -60.47 47.81
C LYS A 495 32.54 -61.53 46.71
N GLU A 496 33.75 -61.81 46.22
CA GLU A 496 33.97 -62.89 45.26
C GLU A 496 33.61 -64.25 45.90
N ILE A 497 32.88 -65.08 45.14
CA ILE A 497 32.58 -66.46 45.53
C ILE A 497 33.58 -67.34 44.79
N MET A 498 34.57 -67.88 45.51
CA MET A 498 35.50 -68.87 44.94
C MET A 498 34.76 -70.20 44.78
N THR A 499 34.27 -70.51 43.57
CA THR A 499 33.80 -71.86 43.24
C THR A 499 35.01 -72.74 42.88
N ALA A 500 35.25 -73.79 43.68
CA ALA A 500 36.24 -74.82 43.39
C ALA A 500 35.88 -75.53 42.07
N ALA A 501 36.87 -75.66 41.18
CA ALA A 501 36.74 -76.35 39.90
C ALA A 501 36.54 -77.86 40.09
N GLU A 502 35.63 -78.45 39.30
CA GLU A 502 35.58 -79.90 39.01
C GLU A 502 36.49 -80.23 37.81
#